data_AF-A0AA92IMK1-F1
#
_entry.id   AF-A0AA92IMK1-F1
#
_cell.length_a   1.000
_cell.length_b   1.000
_cell.length_c   1.000
_cell.angle_alpha   90.00
_cell.angle_beta   90.00
_cell.angle_gamma   90.00
#
_symmetry.space_group_name_H-M   'P 1'
#
loop_
_entity.id
_entity.type
_entity.pdbx_description
1 polymer ?
#
loop_
_entity_poly.entity_id
_entity_poly.type
_entity_poly.pdbx_seq_one_letter_code
_entity_poly.pdbx_strand_id
1 'polypeptide(L)'
;MFDKLRQNVRAFEQYFIRAHGQRLLSEVARRSPREVGPGRGEATVNADASNNRDFNETERLTASASRPAVTEKSPGYDTLELTIAEVISREPVTVSSTASIREAAELMRDEKVSSVMVTGAVQGLTPKEGADLGLHPTSSKLFGILTDRDLRNRVIAQGLSYDIQVNAVMTQAPATVYGRQTLMDALTLMTQHNIHHLPVLNDDDQPIGMITNTDLMRQQRSEPVMLISAINKAETREQLVAEAQHIPAYMQTFAARVHDTTMVGRLLASLTDSMTRKLISLFEQDHGVAPSAYCWIAFGSQGREDQVLSSDQDNGLLLGNGLNEQQREWFKGLGEYVCTGLNECGIPLCPGDIMASNPDCRRTLDGWLDRFHTWTESPTPKALMYCQIFFDSRMVHGNKRLYQRYRDEVAKLGKNEFFLGNLARLQVSVQVPLGLFNRFRGTESGKDSDLINIKRYGIALINDIVRIYSLQAGLTVPQTLMRLEQLRGSNLLNRKDNQSLGEAWQFLTQLRLQHQLNIWGTDKSKNALDPDELSTLTRRQLKTAFRIIKDCQQGVGLKFGRIG
;
A
#
# COMPACT_ATOMS: atom_id res chain seq x y z
N MET A 1 20.62 -15.27 33.19
CA MET A 1 20.47 -14.98 31.74
C MET A 1 19.37 -13.94 31.49
N PHE A 2 18.12 -14.21 31.91
CA PHE A 2 16.99 -13.28 31.76
C PHE A 2 17.22 -11.85 32.24
N ASP A 3 17.96 -11.61 33.33
CA ASP A 3 18.18 -10.23 33.78
C ASP A 3 19.24 -9.46 32.95
N LYS A 4 20.16 -10.15 32.26
CA LYS A 4 20.98 -9.52 31.20
C LYS A 4 20.13 -9.16 29.98
N LEU A 5 19.13 -9.98 29.64
CA LEU A 5 18.13 -9.62 28.62
C LEU A 5 17.33 -8.38 29.07
N ARG A 6 16.82 -8.32 30.31
CA ARG A 6 16.11 -7.13 30.85
C ARG A 6 16.97 -5.87 30.91
N GLN A 7 18.24 -5.97 31.30
CA GLN A 7 19.15 -4.82 31.35
C GLN A 7 19.47 -4.30 29.94
N ASN A 8 19.72 -5.21 28.99
CA ASN A 8 19.88 -4.85 27.58
C ASN A 8 18.58 -4.26 27.00
N VAL A 9 17.40 -4.73 27.42
CA VAL A 9 16.10 -4.16 27.02
C VAL A 9 15.99 -2.68 27.39
N ARG A 10 16.58 -2.17 28.47
CA ARG A 10 16.54 -0.73 28.77
C ARG A 10 17.42 0.14 27.87
N ALA A 11 18.63 -0.33 27.52
CA ALA A 11 19.46 0.34 26.52
C ALA A 11 18.85 0.25 25.12
N PHE A 12 18.21 -0.89 24.82
CA PHE A 12 17.44 -1.12 23.59
C PHE A 12 16.17 -0.27 23.55
N GLU A 13 15.46 -0.06 24.66
CA GLU A 13 14.35 0.91 24.76
C GLU A 13 14.84 2.33 24.45
N GLN A 14 16.00 2.75 24.96
CA GLN A 14 16.58 4.05 24.63
C GLN A 14 17.00 4.16 23.15
N TYR A 15 17.47 3.08 22.53
CA TYR A 15 17.71 3.02 21.08
C TYR A 15 16.41 3.07 20.26
N PHE A 16 15.38 2.33 20.69
CA PHE A 16 14.05 2.31 20.07
C PHE A 16 13.33 3.65 20.22
N ILE A 17 13.52 4.35 21.34
CA ILE A 17 13.08 5.75 21.55
C ILE A 17 13.82 6.67 20.57
N ARG A 18 15.15 6.58 20.46
CA ARG A 18 15.91 7.38 19.48
C ARG A 18 15.48 7.13 18.03
N ALA A 19 15.10 5.89 17.69
CA ALA A 19 14.67 5.52 16.33
C ALA A 19 13.18 5.83 16.03
N HIS A 20 12.31 5.97 17.04
CA HIS A 20 10.85 6.11 16.84
C HIS A 20 10.16 7.21 17.68
N GLY A 21 10.89 8.11 18.34
CA GLY A 21 10.29 9.27 19.02
C GLY A 21 11.30 10.30 19.56
N GLN A 22 11.42 11.46 18.89
CA GLN A 22 12.24 12.56 19.39
C GLN A 22 11.57 13.33 20.54
N ARG A 23 12.20 13.32 21.73
CA ARG A 23 12.56 14.54 22.48
C ARG A 23 13.40 14.19 23.72
N LEU A 24 14.67 14.62 23.73
CA LEU A 24 15.44 15.11 24.90
C LEU A 24 16.92 15.33 24.54
N LEU A 25 17.23 16.52 24.00
CA LEU A 25 18.59 17.04 23.86
C LEU A 25 18.62 18.52 24.28
N SER A 26 18.21 18.82 25.51
CA SER A 26 18.12 20.20 26.00
C SER A 26 18.21 20.37 27.52
N GLU A 27 18.93 19.50 28.26
CA GLU A 27 19.03 19.66 29.73
C GLU A 27 20.38 19.26 30.37
N VAL A 28 21.50 19.58 29.71
CA VAL A 28 22.84 19.67 30.37
C VAL A 28 23.43 21.07 30.16
N ALA A 29 22.63 22.10 30.43
CA ALA A 29 23.01 23.51 30.23
C ALA A 29 22.32 24.48 31.21
N ARG A 30 22.04 24.07 32.46
CA ARG A 30 21.54 24.98 33.51
C ARG A 30 22.21 24.74 34.86
N ARG A 31 23.10 25.67 35.25
CA ARG A 31 23.43 25.99 36.63
C ARG A 31 23.43 27.51 36.84
N SER A 32 22.26 28.04 37.19
CA SER A 32 22.06 29.27 37.99
C SER A 32 22.37 30.63 37.31
N PRO A 33 21.89 31.77 37.87
CA PRO A 33 20.51 31.98 38.39
C PRO A 33 19.90 33.38 38.12
N ARG A 34 18.54 33.48 38.22
CA ARG A 34 17.74 34.73 38.39
C ARG A 34 17.76 35.70 37.16
N GLU A 35 16.90 36.71 37.01
CA GLU A 35 16.02 37.45 37.96
C GLU A 35 14.49 37.42 37.65
N VAL A 36 13.76 38.51 37.95
CA VAL A 36 12.32 38.59 38.29
C VAL A 36 11.63 39.71 37.50
N GLY A 37 10.36 39.56 37.11
CA GLY A 37 9.52 40.68 36.65
C GLY A 37 8.23 40.26 35.91
N PRO A 38 7.03 40.84 36.21
CA PRO A 38 5.76 40.42 35.59
C PRO A 38 5.05 41.52 34.74
N GLY A 39 4.07 41.13 33.91
CA GLY A 39 3.21 42.07 33.17
C GLY A 39 1.87 41.45 32.69
N ARG A 40 0.78 42.20 32.86
CA ARG A 40 -0.59 41.96 32.32
C ARG A 40 -0.68 42.58 30.90
N GLY A 41 -1.70 42.36 30.05
CA GLY A 41 -2.98 41.65 30.19
C GLY A 41 -3.88 41.85 28.94
N GLU A 42 -5.20 41.75 29.14
CA GLU A 42 -6.37 42.05 28.27
C GLU A 42 -6.13 42.86 26.97
N ALA A 43 -6.58 42.45 25.77
CA ALA A 43 -7.92 42.07 25.25
C ALA A 43 -8.81 43.25 24.77
N THR A 44 -9.28 43.19 23.51
CA THR A 44 -10.45 43.83 22.84
C THR A 44 -10.26 43.76 21.30
N VAL A 45 -11.21 43.98 20.37
CA VAL A 45 -12.65 43.62 20.16
C VAL A 45 -13.11 44.36 18.87
N ASN A 46 -14.19 43.90 18.19
CA ASN A 46 -14.94 44.59 17.10
C ASN A 46 -14.27 44.71 15.70
N ALA A 47 -15.00 44.81 14.57
CA ALA A 47 -16.46 44.61 14.31
C ALA A 47 -16.78 44.44 12.79
N ASP A 48 -18.07 44.21 12.50
CA ASP A 48 -18.84 44.40 11.24
C ASP A 48 -18.55 43.45 10.05
N ALA A 49 -19.52 42.84 9.33
CA ALA A 49 -20.89 43.17 8.88
C ALA A 49 -20.94 43.87 7.49
N SER A 50 -21.90 43.65 6.58
CA SER A 50 -22.93 42.58 6.41
C SER A 50 -23.67 42.75 5.05
N ASN A 51 -24.33 41.68 4.54
CA ASN A 51 -25.52 41.74 3.65
C ASN A 51 -25.35 42.35 2.21
N ASN A 52 -26.20 42.14 1.18
CA ASN A 52 -27.37 41.27 0.89
C ASN A 52 -27.66 41.29 -0.66
N ARG A 53 -28.70 40.55 -1.14
CA ARG A 53 -29.48 40.68 -2.41
C ARG A 53 -28.96 40.00 -3.71
N ASP A 54 -29.78 39.61 -4.70
CA ASP A 54 -31.21 39.18 -4.80
C ASP A 54 -31.54 38.68 -6.24
N PHE A 55 -32.50 37.74 -6.41
CA PHE A 55 -33.36 37.52 -7.63
C PHE A 55 -32.63 37.26 -9.00
N ASN A 56 -33.24 37.26 -10.22
CA ASN A 56 -34.29 36.39 -10.84
C ASN A 56 -34.04 36.29 -12.39
N GLU A 57 -34.63 35.42 -13.24
CA GLU A 57 -35.36 34.12 -13.14
C GLU A 57 -35.29 33.34 -14.51
N THR A 58 -36.26 32.45 -14.78
CA THR A 58 -36.61 31.68 -16.00
C THR A 58 -36.01 31.98 -17.39
N GLU A 59 -35.69 30.90 -18.13
CA GLU A 59 -36.30 30.63 -19.44
C GLU A 59 -36.38 29.11 -19.75
N ARG A 60 -37.20 28.69 -20.73
CA ARG A 60 -37.36 27.30 -21.21
C ARG A 60 -37.40 27.29 -22.73
N LEU A 61 -36.71 26.34 -23.39
CA LEU A 61 -37.24 25.42 -24.43
C LEU A 61 -36.12 24.77 -25.27
N THR A 62 -36.00 23.45 -25.22
CA THR A 62 -36.17 22.51 -26.37
C THR A 62 -35.83 21.08 -25.92
N ALA A 63 -36.52 20.08 -26.46
CA ALA A 63 -36.33 18.67 -26.10
C ALA A 63 -35.55 17.92 -27.18
N SER A 64 -34.64 17.04 -26.79
CA SER A 64 -33.97 16.10 -27.69
C SER A 64 -33.64 14.78 -27.00
N ALA A 65 -33.96 13.68 -27.67
CA ALA A 65 -33.63 12.27 -27.41
C ALA A 65 -33.12 11.88 -26.00
N SER A 66 -34.00 11.22 -25.23
CA SER A 66 -33.66 10.60 -23.95
C SER A 66 -32.56 9.53 -24.09
N ARG A 67 -31.44 9.72 -23.38
CA ARG A 67 -30.61 8.60 -22.91
C ARG A 67 -31.15 8.09 -21.58
N PRO A 68 -30.94 6.82 -21.20
CA PRO A 68 -31.22 6.37 -19.84
C PRO A 68 -30.38 7.21 -18.87
N ALA A 69 -31.04 7.87 -17.92
CA ALA A 69 -30.34 8.61 -16.88
C ALA A 69 -29.56 7.62 -16.01
N VAL A 70 -28.27 7.88 -15.81
CA VAL A 70 -27.51 7.19 -14.76
C VAL A 70 -28.18 7.57 -13.44
N THR A 71 -28.73 6.57 -12.74
CA THR A 71 -29.42 6.77 -11.47
C THR A 71 -28.48 7.45 -10.48
N GLU A 72 -28.90 8.60 -9.91
CA GLU A 72 -28.17 9.30 -8.87
C GLU A 72 -28.07 8.42 -7.61
N LYS A 73 -26.98 7.66 -7.49
CA LYS A 73 -26.62 6.97 -6.24
C LYS A 73 -26.27 8.04 -5.19
N SER A 74 -26.68 7.77 -3.95
CA SER A 74 -26.93 8.79 -2.93
C SER A 74 -25.69 9.63 -2.53
N PRO A 75 -25.88 10.91 -2.16
CA PRO A 75 -24.79 11.77 -1.69
C PRO A 75 -24.26 11.30 -0.32
N GLY A 76 -23.15 10.56 -0.32
CA GLY A 76 -22.51 10.09 0.91
C GLY A 76 -21.36 9.09 0.75
N TYR A 77 -21.24 8.42 -0.40
CA TYR A 77 -20.21 7.41 -0.66
C TYR A 77 -19.19 7.90 -1.69
N ASP A 78 -17.91 7.56 -1.51
CA ASP A 78 -16.89 7.78 -2.54
C ASP A 78 -17.05 6.79 -3.70
N THR A 79 -16.85 7.24 -4.94
CA THR A 79 -16.99 6.41 -6.13
C THR A 79 -15.96 5.28 -6.20
N LEU A 80 -14.85 5.37 -5.46
CA LEU A 80 -13.86 4.29 -5.38
C LEU A 80 -14.31 3.07 -4.56
N GLU A 81 -15.38 3.18 -3.75
CA GLU A 81 -16.01 2.04 -3.06
C GLU A 81 -16.94 1.21 -3.97
N LEU A 82 -17.34 1.72 -5.14
CA LEU A 82 -18.18 1.00 -6.09
C LEU A 82 -17.47 -0.23 -6.67
N THR A 83 -18.22 -1.31 -6.90
CA THR A 83 -17.69 -2.48 -7.60
C THR A 83 -17.55 -2.21 -9.09
N ILE A 84 -16.59 -2.87 -9.74
CA ILE A 84 -16.32 -2.71 -11.17
C ILE A 84 -17.54 -3.17 -12.00
N ALA A 85 -18.28 -4.18 -11.54
CA ALA A 85 -19.53 -4.65 -12.14
C ALA A 85 -20.66 -3.60 -12.14
N GLU A 86 -20.66 -2.64 -11.22
CA GLU A 86 -21.62 -1.52 -11.21
C GLU A 86 -21.23 -0.38 -12.17
N VAL A 87 -20.03 -0.44 -12.75
CA VAL A 87 -19.39 0.67 -13.49
C VAL A 87 -19.11 0.31 -14.95
N ILE A 88 -18.78 -0.96 -15.25
CA ILE A 88 -18.73 -1.43 -16.63
C ILE A 88 -20.13 -1.39 -17.25
N SER A 89 -20.22 -0.75 -18.40
CA SER A 89 -21.48 -0.46 -19.11
C SER A 89 -21.40 -0.82 -20.60
N ARG A 90 -20.37 -1.57 -20.99
CA ARG A 90 -20.10 -2.04 -22.34
C ARG A 90 -19.64 -3.50 -22.32
N GLU A 91 -20.10 -4.27 -23.28
CA GLU A 91 -19.64 -5.64 -23.54
C GLU A 91 -18.13 -5.71 -23.85
N PRO A 92 -17.49 -6.88 -23.61
CA PRO A 92 -16.05 -7.06 -23.81
C PRO A 92 -15.68 -7.06 -25.30
N VAL A 93 -15.10 -5.96 -25.80
CA VAL A 93 -14.52 -5.93 -27.15
C VAL A 93 -13.33 -6.89 -27.20
N THR A 94 -13.50 -7.99 -27.93
CA THR A 94 -12.58 -9.12 -27.99
C THR A 94 -12.16 -9.45 -29.42
N VAL A 95 -10.97 -10.01 -29.57
CA VAL A 95 -10.42 -10.48 -30.86
C VAL A 95 -9.72 -11.82 -30.67
N SER A 96 -9.74 -12.69 -31.69
CA SER A 96 -9.01 -13.95 -31.64
C SER A 96 -7.50 -13.72 -31.57
N SER A 97 -6.81 -14.51 -30.74
CA SER A 97 -5.34 -14.61 -30.72
C SER A 97 -4.71 -14.98 -32.06
N THR A 98 -5.47 -15.54 -33.01
CA THR A 98 -5.01 -15.86 -34.37
C THR A 98 -5.35 -14.79 -35.42
N ALA A 99 -6.09 -13.74 -35.05
CA ALA A 99 -6.41 -12.64 -35.97
C ALA A 99 -5.18 -11.77 -36.25
N SER A 100 -5.20 -11.07 -37.38
CA SER A 100 -4.17 -10.11 -37.78
C SER A 100 -4.22 -8.83 -36.93
N ILE A 101 -3.08 -8.13 -36.87
CA ILE A 101 -2.98 -6.80 -36.28
C ILE A 101 -3.91 -5.81 -36.99
N ARG A 102 -4.12 -5.97 -38.30
CA ARG A 102 -5.07 -5.21 -39.13
C ARG A 102 -6.49 -5.34 -38.62
N GLU A 103 -7.02 -6.56 -38.51
CA GLU A 103 -8.39 -6.82 -38.03
C GLU A 103 -8.61 -6.26 -36.61
N ALA A 104 -7.61 -6.37 -35.73
CA ALA A 104 -7.68 -5.81 -34.39
C ALA A 104 -7.68 -4.27 -34.38
N ALA A 105 -6.90 -3.62 -35.25
CA ALA A 105 -6.88 -2.17 -35.38
C ALA A 105 -8.18 -1.62 -36.03
N GLU A 106 -8.77 -2.37 -36.96
CA GLU A 106 -10.06 -2.05 -37.57
C GLU A 106 -11.21 -2.19 -36.56
N LEU A 107 -11.22 -3.27 -35.76
CA LEU A 107 -12.12 -3.43 -34.63
C LEU A 107 -11.97 -2.28 -33.61
N MET A 108 -10.74 -1.91 -33.24
CA MET A 108 -10.45 -0.78 -32.34
C MET A 108 -11.01 0.55 -32.88
N ARG A 109 -10.86 0.82 -34.18
CA ARG A 109 -11.40 2.00 -34.88
C ARG A 109 -12.93 2.03 -34.82
N ASP A 110 -13.58 0.93 -35.18
CA ASP A 110 -15.03 0.89 -35.38
C ASP A 110 -15.78 0.86 -34.04
N GLU A 111 -15.28 0.09 -33.07
CA GLU A 111 -15.76 0.10 -31.69
C GLU A 111 -15.32 1.36 -30.90
N LYS A 112 -14.39 2.16 -31.45
CA LYS A 112 -13.86 3.40 -30.85
C LYS A 112 -13.24 3.15 -29.46
N VAL A 113 -12.37 2.13 -29.38
CA VAL A 113 -11.63 1.73 -28.18
C VAL A 113 -10.12 1.80 -28.40
N SER A 114 -9.38 2.24 -27.39
CA SER A 114 -7.90 2.32 -27.43
C SER A 114 -7.19 0.99 -27.11
N SER A 115 -7.96 -0.10 -27.00
CA SER A 115 -7.47 -1.44 -26.69
C SER A 115 -8.54 -2.52 -26.87
N VAL A 116 -8.12 -3.76 -27.16
CA VAL A 116 -8.97 -4.96 -27.24
C VAL A 116 -8.41 -6.11 -26.42
N MET A 117 -9.30 -6.96 -25.91
CA MET A 117 -8.95 -8.20 -25.22
C MET A 117 -8.69 -9.31 -26.24
N VAL A 118 -7.51 -9.92 -26.17
CA VAL A 118 -7.13 -11.01 -27.06
C VAL A 118 -7.49 -12.34 -26.41
N THR A 119 -8.35 -13.12 -27.05
CA THR A 119 -8.92 -14.35 -26.48
C THR A 119 -8.59 -15.57 -27.32
N GLY A 120 -8.78 -16.76 -26.74
CA GLY A 120 -8.53 -18.03 -27.42
C GLY A 120 -9.51 -19.12 -27.01
N ALA A 121 -9.86 -19.97 -27.98
CA ALA A 121 -10.58 -21.21 -27.71
C ALA A 121 -9.66 -22.22 -27.00
N VAL A 122 -10.13 -22.80 -25.91
CA VAL A 122 -9.41 -23.84 -25.16
C VAL A 122 -9.99 -25.21 -25.52
N GLN A 123 -9.27 -25.99 -26.33
CA GLN A 123 -9.56 -27.43 -26.45
C GLN A 123 -9.18 -28.10 -25.12
N GLY A 124 -10.16 -28.71 -24.43
CA GLY A 124 -9.88 -29.45 -23.19
C GLY A 124 -11.08 -29.68 -22.26
N LEU A 125 -12.11 -28.85 -22.32
CA LEU A 125 -13.36 -29.09 -21.57
C LEU A 125 -14.27 -30.03 -22.35
N THR A 126 -14.06 -31.34 -22.19
CA THR A 126 -15.11 -32.33 -22.46
C THR A 126 -16.33 -32.00 -21.59
N PRO A 127 -17.56 -31.98 -22.16
CA PRO A 127 -18.76 -31.96 -21.34
C PRO A 127 -18.74 -33.11 -20.34
N LYS A 128 -19.26 -32.89 -19.13
CA LYS A 128 -19.63 -34.02 -18.26
C LYS A 128 -20.73 -34.80 -18.97
N GLU A 129 -20.57 -36.11 -19.11
CA GLU A 129 -21.58 -36.97 -19.73
C GLU A 129 -22.93 -36.77 -19.04
N GLY A 130 -23.97 -36.45 -19.81
CA GLY A 130 -25.31 -36.12 -19.29
C GLY A 130 -25.65 -34.63 -19.19
N ALA A 131 -24.74 -33.71 -19.53
CA ALA A 131 -25.11 -32.32 -19.80
C ALA A 131 -25.82 -32.19 -21.17
N ASP A 132 -26.87 -31.37 -21.23
CA ASP A 132 -27.73 -31.20 -22.41
C ASP A 132 -26.98 -30.59 -23.61
N LEU A 133 -27.40 -30.93 -24.84
CA LEU A 133 -26.78 -30.48 -26.10
C LEU A 133 -27.19 -29.05 -26.51
N GLY A 134 -27.31 -28.17 -25.52
CA GLY A 134 -27.35 -26.74 -25.75
C GLY A 134 -26.00 -26.24 -26.26
N LEU A 135 -26.03 -25.36 -27.27
CA LEU A 135 -24.84 -24.66 -27.78
C LEU A 135 -24.32 -23.65 -26.76
N HIS A 136 -23.70 -24.12 -25.68
CA HIS A 136 -22.88 -23.27 -24.82
C HIS A 136 -21.75 -22.65 -25.65
N PRO A 137 -21.59 -21.32 -25.65
CA PRO A 137 -20.47 -20.68 -26.33
C PRO A 137 -19.15 -21.27 -25.83
N THR A 138 -18.20 -21.52 -26.74
CA THR A 138 -16.85 -21.93 -26.37
C THR A 138 -16.26 -20.88 -25.42
N SER A 139 -16.00 -21.25 -24.17
CA SER A 139 -15.57 -20.34 -23.11
C SER A 139 -14.25 -19.65 -23.50
N SER A 140 -14.36 -18.43 -24.02
CA SER A 140 -13.23 -17.76 -24.69
C SER A 140 -12.30 -17.16 -23.64
N LYS A 141 -11.18 -17.83 -23.39
CA LYS A 141 -10.26 -17.46 -22.29
C LYS A 141 -9.38 -16.28 -22.71
N LEU A 142 -9.15 -15.35 -21.79
CA LEU A 142 -8.24 -14.23 -22.00
C LEU A 142 -6.79 -14.73 -22.14
N PHE A 143 -6.16 -14.45 -23.27
CA PHE A 143 -4.74 -14.76 -23.54
C PHE A 143 -3.87 -13.49 -23.48
N GLY A 144 -4.41 -12.34 -23.84
CA GLY A 144 -3.67 -11.08 -23.88
C GLY A 144 -4.53 -9.82 -23.93
N ILE A 145 -3.87 -8.67 -23.97
CA ILE A 145 -4.46 -7.37 -24.33
C ILE A 145 -3.58 -6.69 -25.38
N LEU A 146 -4.20 -6.00 -26.35
CA LEU A 146 -3.54 -5.16 -27.33
C LEU A 146 -4.03 -3.71 -27.15
N THR A 147 -3.13 -2.73 -27.23
CA THR A 147 -3.44 -1.30 -27.00
C THR A 147 -2.86 -0.40 -28.09
N ASP A 148 -3.35 0.84 -28.21
CA ASP A 148 -2.77 1.88 -29.09
C ASP A 148 -1.26 2.09 -28.86
N ARG A 149 -0.80 1.94 -27.61
CA ARG A 149 0.61 2.04 -27.23
C ARG A 149 1.42 0.88 -27.80
N ASP A 150 0.84 -0.31 -27.86
CA ASP A 150 1.48 -1.51 -28.38
C ASP A 150 1.51 -1.50 -29.91
N LEU A 151 0.41 -1.09 -30.56
CA LEU A 151 0.38 -0.83 -32.01
C LEU A 151 1.46 0.17 -32.41
N ARG A 152 1.55 1.32 -31.71
CA ARG A 152 2.57 2.35 -31.97
C ARG A 152 4.00 1.82 -31.79
N ASN A 153 4.29 1.20 -30.65
CA ASN A 153 5.68 0.95 -30.23
C ASN A 153 6.23 -0.41 -30.69
N ARG A 154 5.37 -1.41 -30.87
CA ARG A 154 5.74 -2.78 -31.23
C ARG A 154 5.48 -3.12 -32.69
N VAL A 155 4.52 -2.46 -33.34
CA VAL A 155 4.20 -2.67 -34.76
C VAL A 155 4.79 -1.56 -35.62
N ILE A 156 4.26 -0.34 -35.49
CA ILE A 156 4.59 0.79 -36.39
C ILE A 156 6.07 1.19 -36.25
N ALA A 157 6.55 1.41 -35.03
CA ALA A 157 7.95 1.78 -34.78
C ALA A 157 8.96 0.67 -35.10
N GLN A 158 8.51 -0.56 -35.34
CA GLN A 158 9.35 -1.71 -35.72
C GLN A 158 9.20 -2.09 -37.20
N GLY A 159 8.33 -1.41 -37.96
CA GLY A 159 8.06 -1.72 -39.37
C GLY A 159 7.40 -3.08 -39.64
N LEU A 160 6.71 -3.66 -38.65
CA LEU A 160 6.06 -4.96 -38.80
C LEU A 160 4.85 -4.89 -39.74
N SER A 161 4.62 -5.96 -40.52
CA SER A 161 3.40 -6.10 -41.33
C SER A 161 2.16 -6.22 -40.44
N TYR A 162 1.09 -5.53 -40.83
CA TYR A 162 -0.22 -5.58 -40.17
C TYR A 162 -0.93 -6.93 -40.33
N ASP A 163 -0.45 -7.78 -41.25
CA ASP A 163 -1.02 -9.10 -41.53
C ASP A 163 -0.44 -10.20 -40.60
N ILE A 164 0.52 -9.84 -39.72
CA ILE A 164 1.03 -10.70 -38.64
C ILE A 164 -0.04 -10.82 -37.53
N GLN A 165 -0.07 -11.96 -36.85
CA GLN A 165 -1.05 -12.25 -35.80
C GLN A 165 -0.85 -11.39 -34.53
N VAL A 166 -1.94 -11.01 -33.87
CA VAL A 166 -1.92 -10.24 -32.62
C VAL A 166 -1.15 -10.91 -31.49
N ASN A 167 -1.08 -12.25 -31.46
CA ASN A 167 -0.37 -13.01 -30.43
C ASN A 167 1.14 -12.69 -30.33
N ALA A 168 1.74 -12.22 -31.43
CA ALA A 168 3.16 -11.86 -31.51
C ALA A 168 3.48 -10.49 -30.90
N VAL A 169 2.47 -9.61 -30.74
CA VAL A 169 2.66 -8.22 -30.28
C VAL A 169 1.83 -7.85 -29.06
N MET A 170 0.79 -8.62 -28.70
CA MET A 170 -0.03 -8.39 -27.51
C MET A 170 0.78 -8.46 -26.21
N THR A 171 0.27 -7.83 -25.15
CA THR A 171 0.71 -8.13 -23.78
C THR A 171 0.04 -9.42 -23.33
N GLN A 172 0.80 -10.52 -23.34
CA GLN A 172 0.34 -11.83 -22.88
C GLN A 172 0.11 -11.84 -21.36
N ALA A 173 -0.87 -12.64 -20.90
CA ALA A 173 -1.23 -12.78 -19.48
C ALA A 173 -1.28 -11.42 -18.72
N PRO A 174 -2.16 -10.48 -19.15
CA PRO A 174 -2.25 -9.16 -18.56
C PRO A 174 -2.73 -9.24 -17.11
N ALA A 175 -2.48 -8.17 -16.34
CA ALA A 175 -3.14 -7.99 -15.07
C ALA A 175 -4.65 -7.76 -15.29
N THR A 176 -5.47 -8.42 -14.49
CA THR A 176 -6.93 -8.39 -14.58
C THR A 176 -7.55 -8.06 -13.24
N VAL A 177 -8.85 -7.78 -13.25
CA VAL A 177 -9.69 -7.60 -12.06
C VAL A 177 -11.00 -8.35 -12.24
N TYR A 178 -11.60 -8.81 -11.14
CA TYR A 178 -12.91 -9.44 -11.14
C TYR A 178 -14.00 -8.38 -10.98
N GLY A 179 -15.19 -8.58 -11.56
CA GLY A 179 -16.30 -7.62 -11.47
C GLY A 179 -16.70 -7.26 -10.03
N ARG A 180 -16.50 -8.17 -9.08
CA ARG A 180 -16.75 -7.98 -7.63
C ARG A 180 -15.67 -7.17 -6.88
N GLN A 181 -14.56 -6.82 -7.52
CA GLN A 181 -13.56 -5.92 -6.93
C GLN A 181 -13.99 -4.45 -7.09
N THR A 182 -13.39 -3.57 -6.29
CA THR A 182 -13.70 -2.13 -6.25
C THR A 182 -12.95 -1.34 -7.31
N LEU A 183 -13.42 -0.13 -7.62
CA LEU A 183 -12.66 0.83 -8.43
C LEU A 183 -11.31 1.21 -7.78
N MET A 184 -11.18 1.17 -6.44
CA MET A 184 -9.87 1.30 -5.79
C MET A 184 -8.92 0.16 -6.17
N ASP A 185 -9.39 -1.09 -6.23
CA ASP A 185 -8.54 -2.24 -6.59
C ASP A 185 -8.02 -2.09 -8.03
N ALA A 186 -8.88 -1.62 -8.95
CA ALA A 186 -8.48 -1.27 -10.31
C ALA A 186 -7.45 -0.13 -10.34
N LEU A 187 -7.68 0.98 -9.62
CA LEU A 187 -6.76 2.12 -9.54
C LEU A 187 -5.40 1.73 -8.94
N THR A 188 -5.41 0.90 -7.91
CA THR A 188 -4.21 0.38 -7.24
C THR A 188 -3.39 -0.47 -8.22
N LEU A 189 -4.04 -1.41 -8.92
CA LEU A 189 -3.37 -2.32 -9.86
C LEU A 189 -2.86 -1.59 -11.13
N MET A 190 -3.64 -0.64 -11.66
CA MET A 190 -3.22 0.28 -12.73
C MET A 190 -1.95 1.05 -12.33
N THR A 191 -1.94 1.58 -11.10
CA THR A 191 -0.80 2.32 -10.55
C THR A 191 0.42 1.42 -10.34
N GLN A 192 0.27 0.29 -9.65
CA GLN A 192 1.32 -0.69 -9.39
C GLN A 192 2.01 -1.21 -10.66
N HIS A 193 1.30 -1.28 -11.79
CA HIS A 193 1.82 -1.80 -13.05
C HIS A 193 2.10 -0.74 -14.12
N ASN A 194 1.77 0.53 -13.86
CA ASN A 194 1.86 1.65 -14.81
C ASN A 194 1.12 1.36 -16.14
N ILE A 195 -0.15 0.95 -16.01
CA ILE A 195 -1.07 0.62 -17.11
C ILE A 195 -2.37 1.42 -16.96
N HIS A 196 -3.12 1.59 -18.05
CA HIS A 196 -4.33 2.42 -18.09
C HIS A 196 -5.61 1.65 -18.43
N HIS A 197 -5.49 0.33 -18.58
CA HIS A 197 -6.51 -0.59 -19.07
C HIS A 197 -6.40 -1.90 -18.29
N LEU A 198 -7.52 -2.37 -17.74
CA LEU A 198 -7.61 -3.67 -17.09
C LEU A 198 -8.80 -4.46 -17.68
N PRO A 199 -8.55 -5.64 -18.27
CA PRO A 199 -9.60 -6.62 -18.56
C PRO A 199 -10.34 -7.01 -17.28
N VAL A 200 -11.67 -7.05 -17.36
CA VAL A 200 -12.56 -7.43 -16.25
C VAL A 200 -13.08 -8.84 -16.49
N LEU A 201 -12.95 -9.71 -15.49
CA LEU A 201 -13.40 -11.10 -15.52
C LEU A 201 -14.61 -11.34 -14.60
N ASN A 202 -15.39 -12.38 -14.89
CA ASN A 202 -16.27 -13.01 -13.90
C ASN A 202 -15.49 -14.06 -13.07
N ASP A 203 -16.17 -14.69 -12.10
CA ASP A 203 -15.56 -15.75 -11.27
C ASP A 203 -15.30 -17.08 -12.03
N ASP A 204 -15.71 -17.19 -13.30
CA ASP A 204 -15.43 -18.31 -14.23
C ASP A 204 -14.22 -18.03 -15.17
N ASP A 205 -13.37 -17.04 -14.85
CA ASP A 205 -12.23 -16.58 -15.67
C ASP A 205 -12.61 -15.99 -17.07
N GLN A 206 -13.89 -15.71 -17.32
CA GLN A 206 -14.38 -15.22 -18.61
C GLN A 206 -14.36 -13.69 -18.69
N PRO A 207 -13.91 -13.08 -19.82
CA PRO A 207 -14.02 -11.64 -20.03
C PRO A 207 -15.46 -11.14 -20.00
N ILE A 208 -15.76 -10.14 -19.16
CA ILE A 208 -17.06 -9.48 -19.08
C ILE A 208 -17.02 -7.98 -19.39
N GLY A 209 -15.83 -7.39 -19.50
CA GLY A 209 -15.67 -5.98 -19.87
C GLY A 209 -14.23 -5.50 -19.74
N MET A 210 -14.06 -4.18 -19.76
CA MET A 210 -12.78 -3.52 -19.51
C MET A 210 -13.03 -2.27 -18.67
N ILE A 211 -12.13 -1.99 -17.72
CA ILE A 211 -12.10 -0.72 -16.98
C ILE A 211 -10.84 0.05 -17.35
N THR A 212 -10.97 1.35 -17.60
CA THR A 212 -9.84 2.22 -18.01
C THR A 212 -9.69 3.43 -17.09
N ASN A 213 -8.52 4.09 -17.11
CA ASN A 213 -8.32 5.38 -16.44
C ASN A 213 -9.39 6.41 -16.83
N THR A 214 -9.85 6.41 -18.09
CA THR A 214 -10.90 7.32 -18.56
C THR A 214 -12.24 7.05 -17.85
N ASP A 215 -12.56 5.80 -17.55
CA ASP A 215 -13.80 5.43 -16.87
C ASP A 215 -13.74 5.75 -15.37
N LEU A 216 -12.58 5.56 -14.74
CA LEU A 216 -12.30 6.05 -13.38
C LEU A 216 -12.45 7.58 -13.26
N MET A 217 -12.08 8.34 -14.31
CA MET A 217 -12.27 9.80 -14.36
C MET A 217 -13.72 10.21 -14.72
N ARG A 218 -14.44 9.41 -15.52
CA ARG A 218 -15.85 9.66 -15.90
C ARG A 218 -16.84 9.62 -14.73
N GLN A 219 -16.48 8.97 -13.62
CA GLN A 219 -17.26 9.02 -12.37
C GLN A 219 -17.20 10.40 -11.64
N GLN A 220 -16.71 11.44 -12.32
CA GLN A 220 -16.80 12.89 -12.05
C GLN A 220 -16.26 13.45 -10.72
N ARG A 221 -15.97 12.65 -9.69
CA ARG A 221 -15.46 13.14 -8.39
C ARG A 221 -14.18 12.44 -7.91
N SER A 222 -13.52 11.70 -8.80
CA SER A 222 -12.29 10.95 -8.52
C SER A 222 -11.05 11.85 -8.41
N GLU A 223 -11.05 12.78 -7.46
CA GLU A 223 -9.91 13.56 -6.95
C GLU A 223 -8.58 12.76 -6.91
N PRO A 224 -8.50 11.52 -6.37
CA PRO A 224 -7.25 10.75 -6.36
C PRO A 224 -6.72 10.38 -7.74
N VAL A 225 -7.61 10.12 -8.71
CA VAL A 225 -7.22 9.75 -10.08
C VAL A 225 -6.65 10.97 -10.81
N MET A 226 -7.18 12.16 -10.52
CA MET A 226 -6.63 13.42 -11.02
C MET A 226 -5.25 13.71 -10.39
N LEU A 227 -5.09 13.52 -9.08
CA LEU A 227 -3.82 13.70 -8.38
C LEU A 227 -2.73 12.72 -8.82
N ILE A 228 -3.07 11.43 -8.99
CA ILE A 228 -2.18 10.42 -9.59
C ILE A 228 -1.84 10.79 -11.04
N SER A 229 -2.78 11.34 -11.82
CA SER A 229 -2.48 11.83 -13.17
C SER A 229 -1.55 13.05 -13.15
N ALA A 230 -1.62 13.94 -12.16
CA ALA A 230 -0.79 15.12 -12.07
C ALA A 230 0.64 14.77 -11.68
N ILE A 231 0.80 13.96 -10.62
CA ILE A 231 2.07 13.34 -10.19
C ILE A 231 2.80 12.67 -11.36
N ASN A 232 2.10 11.86 -12.17
CA ASN A 232 2.71 11.18 -13.30
C ASN A 232 3.09 12.14 -14.46
N LYS A 233 2.43 13.29 -14.58
CA LYS A 233 2.67 14.28 -15.65
C LYS A 233 3.81 15.26 -15.34
N ALA A 234 3.98 15.70 -14.09
CA ALA A 234 4.96 16.71 -13.66
C ALA A 234 6.31 16.63 -14.40
N GLU A 235 6.77 17.69 -15.05
CA GLU A 235 7.98 17.63 -15.89
C GLU A 235 9.26 17.90 -15.09
N THR A 236 9.16 18.37 -13.85
CA THR A 236 10.29 18.60 -12.95
C THR A 236 10.00 18.13 -11.52
N ARG A 237 11.03 18.10 -10.67
CA ARG A 237 10.94 17.77 -9.25
C ARG A 237 10.11 18.80 -8.48
N GLU A 238 10.23 20.08 -8.83
CA GLU A 238 9.52 21.20 -8.21
C GLU A 238 8.02 21.12 -8.51
N GLN A 239 7.65 20.77 -9.75
CA GLN A 239 6.26 20.50 -10.12
C GLN A 239 5.70 19.30 -9.35
N LEU A 240 6.47 18.22 -9.21
CA LEU A 240 6.05 17.04 -8.45
C LEU A 240 5.83 17.36 -6.96
N VAL A 241 6.69 18.18 -6.36
CA VAL A 241 6.55 18.66 -4.98
C VAL A 241 5.32 19.55 -4.84
N ALA A 242 5.03 20.43 -5.80
CA ALA A 242 3.83 21.26 -5.80
C ALA A 242 2.54 20.42 -5.85
N GLU A 243 2.49 19.37 -6.67
CA GLU A 243 1.36 18.44 -6.69
C GLU A 243 1.22 17.66 -5.37
N ALA A 244 2.34 17.22 -4.78
CA ALA A 244 2.33 16.47 -3.53
C ALA A 244 1.78 17.28 -2.33
N GLN A 245 1.91 18.60 -2.34
CA GLN A 245 1.36 19.48 -1.29
C GLN A 245 -0.18 19.38 -1.16
N HIS A 246 -0.89 18.95 -2.21
CA HIS A 246 -2.33 18.73 -2.15
C HIS A 246 -2.74 17.45 -1.40
N ILE A 247 -1.84 16.46 -1.26
CA ILE A 247 -2.14 15.13 -0.69
C ILE A 247 -2.79 15.21 0.71
N PRO A 248 -2.30 15.99 1.70
CA PRO A 248 -2.83 15.92 3.05
C PRO A 248 -4.26 16.46 3.17
N ALA A 249 -4.57 17.56 2.49
CA ALA A 249 -5.91 18.14 2.47
C ALA A 249 -6.90 17.24 1.71
N TYR A 250 -6.49 16.72 0.55
CA TYR A 250 -7.28 15.74 -0.19
C TYR A 250 -7.60 14.49 0.66
N MET A 251 -6.60 13.95 1.37
CA MET A 251 -6.76 12.79 2.25
C MET A 251 -7.71 13.03 3.43
N GLN A 252 -7.78 14.25 3.97
CA GLN A 252 -8.79 14.60 4.98
C GLN A 252 -10.20 14.51 4.41
N THR A 253 -10.45 15.08 3.24
CA THR A 253 -11.76 15.06 2.59
C THR A 253 -12.13 13.66 2.06
N PHE A 254 -11.16 12.86 1.64
CA PHE A 254 -11.37 11.46 1.22
C PHE A 254 -11.72 10.54 2.38
N ALA A 255 -10.94 10.57 3.46
CA ALA A 255 -11.17 9.72 4.63
C ALA A 255 -12.48 10.03 5.39
N ALA A 256 -13.12 11.17 5.10
CA ALA A 256 -14.46 11.52 5.57
C ALA A 256 -15.61 11.00 4.68
N ARG A 257 -15.31 10.49 3.47
CA ARG A 257 -16.28 10.00 2.46
C ARG A 257 -16.27 8.47 2.27
N VAL A 258 -15.40 7.76 3.00
CA VAL A 258 -15.06 6.35 2.78
C VAL A 258 -15.32 5.53 4.04
N HIS A 259 -15.93 4.36 3.87
CA HIS A 259 -16.27 3.43 4.95
C HIS A 259 -15.14 2.43 5.20
N ASP A 260 -14.52 1.89 4.15
CA ASP A 260 -13.32 1.05 4.25
C ASP A 260 -12.07 1.91 4.48
N THR A 261 -11.70 2.15 5.74
CA THR A 261 -10.45 2.88 6.04
C THR A 261 -9.17 2.23 5.51
N THR A 262 -9.19 0.94 5.09
CA THR A 262 -8.02 0.31 4.44
C THR A 262 -7.79 0.85 3.03
N MET A 263 -8.84 1.36 2.37
CA MET A 263 -8.77 2.09 1.10
C MET A 263 -7.84 3.31 1.18
N VAL A 264 -7.84 4.02 2.30
CA VAL A 264 -7.00 5.21 2.52
C VAL A 264 -5.51 4.84 2.56
N GLY A 265 -5.16 3.73 3.20
CA GLY A 265 -3.77 3.24 3.24
C GLY A 265 -3.27 2.73 1.89
N ARG A 266 -4.12 2.01 1.15
CA ARG A 266 -3.84 1.54 -0.22
C ARG A 266 -3.64 2.70 -1.20
N LEU A 267 -4.40 3.79 -1.03
CA LEU A 267 -4.26 4.99 -1.83
C LEU A 267 -3.01 5.82 -1.48
N LEU A 268 -2.68 5.98 -0.19
CA LEU A 268 -1.42 6.61 0.23
C LEU A 268 -0.20 5.85 -0.30
N ALA A 269 -0.25 4.51 -0.27
CA ALA A 269 0.77 3.68 -0.90
C ALA A 269 0.84 3.90 -2.42
N SER A 270 -0.31 3.98 -3.11
CA SER A 270 -0.39 4.24 -4.56
C SER A 270 0.14 5.63 -4.95
N LEU A 271 -0.11 6.66 -4.14
CA LEU A 271 0.43 8.01 -4.30
C LEU A 271 1.95 8.01 -4.09
N THR A 272 2.43 7.46 -2.98
CA THR A 272 3.88 7.35 -2.66
C THR A 272 4.63 6.56 -3.74
N ASP A 273 4.06 5.45 -4.19
CA ASP A 273 4.54 4.65 -5.32
C ASP A 273 4.64 5.46 -6.63
N SER A 274 3.64 6.31 -6.91
CA SER A 274 3.62 7.15 -8.12
C SER A 274 4.71 8.22 -8.06
N MET A 275 4.86 8.91 -6.92
CA MET A 275 5.94 9.89 -6.70
C MET A 275 7.32 9.21 -6.79
N THR A 276 7.46 8.00 -6.23
CA THR A 276 8.68 7.18 -6.34
C THR A 276 9.04 6.88 -7.80
N ARG A 277 8.09 6.32 -8.58
CA ARG A 277 8.31 6.04 -10.02
C ARG A 277 8.62 7.30 -10.81
N LYS A 278 8.05 8.44 -10.42
CA LYS A 278 8.27 9.71 -11.09
C LYS A 278 9.67 10.28 -10.82
N LEU A 279 10.12 10.28 -9.56
CA LEU A 279 11.48 10.70 -9.21
C LEU A 279 12.54 9.81 -9.85
N ILE A 280 12.30 8.49 -9.95
CA ILE A 280 13.13 7.57 -10.74
C ILE A 280 13.19 8.01 -12.21
N SER A 281 12.04 8.28 -12.83
CA SER A 281 11.96 8.71 -14.23
C SER A 281 12.62 10.07 -14.51
N LEU A 282 12.63 10.99 -13.55
CA LEU A 282 13.33 12.27 -13.67
C LEU A 282 14.85 12.05 -13.55
N PHE A 283 15.30 11.25 -12.58
CA PHE A 283 16.72 10.91 -12.43
C PHE A 283 17.28 10.20 -13.68
N GLU A 284 16.54 9.25 -14.26
CA GLU A 284 16.93 8.52 -15.48
C GLU A 284 16.90 9.40 -16.75
N GLN A 285 16.24 10.55 -16.74
CA GLN A 285 16.32 11.56 -17.82
C GLN A 285 17.63 12.34 -17.74
N ASP A 286 17.99 12.81 -16.53
CA ASP A 286 19.21 13.61 -16.31
C ASP A 286 20.51 12.78 -16.33
N HIS A 287 20.46 11.53 -15.84
CA HIS A 287 21.63 10.66 -15.62
C HIS A 287 21.67 9.43 -16.53
N GLY A 288 20.78 9.37 -17.52
CA GLY A 288 20.61 8.23 -18.44
C GLY A 288 19.95 7.01 -17.79
N VAL A 289 19.61 6.02 -18.62
CA VAL A 289 18.95 4.78 -18.17
C VAL A 289 19.84 3.95 -17.24
N ALA A 290 19.21 3.24 -16.29
CA ALA A 290 19.91 2.46 -15.28
C ALA A 290 20.92 1.45 -15.88
N PRO A 291 22.19 1.44 -15.44
CA PRO A 291 23.27 0.70 -16.10
C PRO A 291 23.32 -0.78 -15.72
N SER A 292 22.31 -1.31 -15.04
CA SER A 292 22.09 -2.74 -14.74
C SER A 292 20.64 -2.97 -14.31
N ALA A 293 20.21 -4.25 -14.26
CA ALA A 293 18.89 -4.59 -13.76
C ALA A 293 18.77 -4.31 -12.25
N TYR A 294 17.70 -3.64 -11.85
CA TYR A 294 17.41 -3.32 -10.44
C TYR A 294 15.90 -3.41 -10.15
N CYS A 295 15.55 -3.33 -8.87
CA CYS A 295 14.20 -3.10 -8.38
C CYS A 295 14.22 -2.05 -7.27
N TRP A 296 13.30 -1.09 -7.31
CA TRP A 296 12.96 -0.29 -6.13
C TRP A 296 11.94 -1.07 -5.30
N ILE A 297 12.25 -1.27 -4.02
CA ILE A 297 11.43 -2.03 -3.08
C ILE A 297 10.97 -1.09 -1.97
N ALA A 298 9.67 -1.09 -1.70
CA ALA A 298 9.08 -0.56 -0.48
C ALA A 298 9.05 -1.65 0.60
N PHE A 299 9.31 -1.28 1.84
CA PHE A 299 9.16 -2.12 3.02
C PHE A 299 8.11 -1.52 3.95
N GLY A 300 7.94 -2.08 5.15
CA GLY A 300 7.13 -1.46 6.20
C GLY A 300 5.67 -1.20 5.77
N SER A 301 5.16 0.00 6.04
CA SER A 301 3.76 0.33 5.72
C SER A 301 3.48 0.60 4.24
N GLN A 302 4.45 1.11 3.47
CA GLN A 302 4.31 1.21 2.02
C GLN A 302 4.33 -0.19 1.38
N GLY A 303 5.15 -1.11 1.92
CA GLY A 303 5.17 -2.52 1.53
C GLY A 303 3.84 -3.23 1.79
N ARG A 304 3.28 -3.11 3.00
CA ARG A 304 1.97 -3.69 3.38
C ARG A 304 0.74 -2.94 2.88
N GLU A 305 0.93 -1.78 2.26
CA GLU A 305 -0.15 -0.88 1.81
C GLU A 305 -1.07 -0.43 2.98
N ASP A 306 -0.50 -0.33 4.20
CA ASP A 306 -1.14 0.13 5.44
C ASP A 306 -0.63 1.52 5.91
N GLN A 307 -0.24 2.36 4.95
CA GLN A 307 0.19 3.73 5.21
C GLN A 307 -0.90 4.60 5.83
N VAL A 308 -0.45 5.62 6.55
CA VAL A 308 -1.22 6.76 7.06
C VAL A 308 -0.43 8.05 6.80
N LEU A 309 -1.05 9.22 6.95
CA LEU A 309 -0.45 10.52 6.67
C LEU A 309 0.88 10.80 7.40
N SER A 310 1.13 10.16 8.55
CA SER A 310 2.41 10.25 9.28
C SER A 310 3.35 9.05 9.07
N SER A 311 3.37 8.48 7.85
CA SER A 311 4.28 7.38 7.51
C SER A 311 5.62 7.88 6.98
N ASP A 312 6.67 7.27 7.49
CA ASP A 312 8.06 7.41 7.10
C ASP A 312 8.40 6.60 5.82
N GLN A 313 9.53 6.94 5.18
CA GLN A 313 10.10 6.25 4.03
C GLN A 313 10.83 4.95 4.42
N ASP A 314 10.16 3.80 4.34
CA ASP A 314 10.80 2.47 4.41
C ASP A 314 11.01 1.91 2.98
N ASN A 315 12.23 2.02 2.42
CA ASN A 315 12.54 1.58 1.05
C ASN A 315 14.02 1.14 0.81
N GLY A 316 14.31 0.61 -0.37
CA GLY A 316 15.67 0.22 -0.78
C GLY A 316 15.78 -0.28 -2.23
N LEU A 317 17.01 -0.54 -2.64
CA LEU A 317 17.35 -1.08 -3.96
C LEU A 317 17.79 -2.55 -3.87
N LEU A 318 17.15 -3.39 -4.67
CA LEU A 318 17.62 -4.74 -5.02
C LEU A 318 18.33 -4.67 -6.37
N LEU A 319 19.63 -4.93 -6.38
CA LEU A 319 20.48 -4.77 -7.55
C LEU A 319 20.86 -6.12 -8.18
N GLY A 320 21.16 -6.13 -9.47
CA GLY A 320 21.89 -7.24 -10.10
C GLY A 320 23.26 -7.46 -9.45
N ASN A 321 23.74 -8.71 -9.46
CA ASN A 321 25.09 -9.05 -8.99
C ASN A 321 26.15 -8.56 -10.00
N GLY A 322 27.41 -8.46 -9.58
CA GLY A 322 28.55 -8.19 -10.47
C GLY A 322 28.73 -6.73 -10.92
N LEU A 323 28.15 -5.75 -10.20
CA LEU A 323 28.32 -4.33 -10.51
C LEU A 323 29.79 -3.87 -10.39
N ASN A 324 30.19 -2.94 -11.25
CA ASN A 324 31.40 -2.13 -11.09
C ASN A 324 31.15 -0.89 -10.19
N GLU A 325 32.17 -0.07 -9.95
CA GLU A 325 32.07 1.09 -9.05
C GLU A 325 31.21 2.22 -9.62
N GLN A 326 31.34 2.52 -10.92
CA GLN A 326 30.53 3.54 -11.59
C GLN A 326 29.03 3.19 -11.54
N GLN A 327 28.68 1.91 -11.69
CA GLN A 327 27.32 1.40 -11.52
C GLN A 327 26.84 1.54 -10.06
N ARG A 328 27.69 1.26 -9.06
CA ARG A 328 27.35 1.47 -7.64
C ARG A 328 27.06 2.94 -7.34
N GLU A 329 27.89 3.85 -7.84
CA GLU A 329 27.73 5.29 -7.62
C GLU A 329 26.48 5.84 -8.32
N TRP A 330 26.13 5.35 -9.53
CA TRP A 330 24.86 5.67 -10.19
C TRP A 330 23.65 5.25 -9.33
N PHE A 331 23.65 4.03 -8.78
CA PHE A 331 22.58 3.56 -7.89
C PHE A 331 22.56 4.28 -6.52
N LYS A 332 23.70 4.79 -6.06
CA LYS A 332 23.76 5.69 -4.89
C LYS A 332 23.08 7.02 -5.21
N GLY A 333 23.43 7.67 -6.32
CA GLY A 333 22.78 8.90 -6.78
C GLY A 333 21.27 8.77 -6.94
N LEU A 334 20.79 7.66 -7.55
CA LEU A 334 19.36 7.37 -7.66
C LEU A 334 18.69 7.29 -6.28
N GLY A 335 19.29 6.54 -5.34
CA GLY A 335 18.75 6.40 -3.99
C GLY A 335 18.70 7.72 -3.21
N GLU A 336 19.75 8.53 -3.31
CA GLU A 336 19.85 9.84 -2.66
C GLU A 336 18.85 10.86 -3.26
N TYR A 337 18.75 10.92 -4.59
CA TYR A 337 17.80 11.80 -5.29
C TYR A 337 16.35 11.48 -4.95
N VAL A 338 15.94 10.21 -5.06
CA VAL A 338 14.55 9.79 -4.84
C VAL A 338 14.16 9.94 -3.37
N CYS A 339 15.02 9.57 -2.41
CA CYS A 339 14.71 9.74 -0.99
C CYS A 339 14.59 11.22 -0.57
N THR A 340 15.40 12.11 -1.14
CA THR A 340 15.29 13.55 -0.87
C THR A 340 14.04 14.14 -1.52
N GLY A 341 13.73 13.78 -2.77
CA GLY A 341 12.52 14.21 -3.45
C GLY A 341 11.23 13.74 -2.76
N LEU A 342 11.19 12.49 -2.26
CA LEU A 342 10.07 11.98 -1.46
C LEU A 342 9.88 12.76 -0.15
N ASN A 343 10.97 13.23 0.48
CA ASN A 343 10.92 14.05 1.69
C ASN A 343 10.38 15.47 1.41
N GLU A 344 10.75 16.07 0.28
CA GLU A 344 10.17 17.34 -0.18
C GLU A 344 8.69 17.20 -0.58
N CYS A 345 8.30 16.04 -1.12
CA CYS A 345 6.90 15.65 -1.33
C CYS A 345 6.14 15.34 -0.03
N GLY A 346 6.75 15.55 1.14
CA GLY A 346 6.09 15.41 2.45
C GLY A 346 6.09 14.01 3.05
N ILE A 347 6.84 13.04 2.49
CA ILE A 347 7.01 11.69 3.06
C ILE A 347 8.34 11.65 3.85
N PRO A 348 8.33 11.74 5.20
CA PRO A 348 9.55 12.00 5.96
C PRO A 348 10.61 10.89 5.84
N LEU A 349 11.88 11.29 5.87
CA LEU A 349 13.01 10.37 6.00
C LEU A 349 12.83 9.44 7.23
N CYS A 350 13.03 8.14 7.06
CA CYS A 350 12.92 7.17 8.15
C CYS A 350 14.03 7.38 9.20
N PRO A 351 13.71 7.62 10.49
CA PRO A 351 14.74 7.85 11.51
C PRO A 351 15.55 6.58 11.87
N GLY A 352 15.15 5.41 11.36
CA GLY A 352 15.92 4.16 11.38
C GLY A 352 16.87 3.99 10.18
N ASP A 353 16.92 4.96 9.25
CA ASP A 353 17.71 4.97 8.02
C ASP A 353 17.44 3.78 7.08
N ILE A 354 16.16 3.36 6.99
CA ILE A 354 15.68 2.25 6.16
C ILE A 354 15.33 2.77 4.75
N MET A 355 16.31 3.36 4.06
CA MET A 355 16.09 4.09 2.81
C MET A 355 17.13 3.75 1.75
N ALA A 356 16.79 3.88 0.47
CA ALA A 356 17.72 3.70 -0.65
C ALA A 356 18.91 4.68 -0.64
N SER A 357 18.87 5.76 0.14
CA SER A 357 20.01 6.63 0.46
C SER A 357 21.07 5.95 1.36
N ASN A 358 20.72 4.89 2.09
CA ASN A 358 21.64 4.10 2.92
C ASN A 358 22.26 2.92 2.12
N PRO A 359 23.60 2.74 2.11
CA PRO A 359 24.23 1.57 1.49
C PRO A 359 23.80 0.21 2.08
N ASP A 360 23.32 0.15 3.33
CA ASP A 360 22.74 -1.09 3.88
C ASP A 360 21.44 -1.48 3.17
N CYS A 361 20.72 -0.54 2.57
CA CYS A 361 19.51 -0.80 1.78
C CYS A 361 19.75 -0.72 0.26
N ARG A 362 21.01 -0.60 -0.20
CA ARG A 362 21.42 -0.76 -1.61
C ARG A 362 22.28 -2.01 -1.78
N ARG A 363 21.66 -3.20 -1.83
CA ARG A 363 22.38 -4.48 -1.92
C ARG A 363 22.05 -5.21 -3.22
N THR A 364 22.99 -6.03 -3.69
CA THR A 364 22.73 -6.96 -4.80
C THR A 364 21.84 -8.11 -4.33
N LEU A 365 21.29 -8.92 -5.24
CA LEU A 365 20.49 -10.09 -4.88
C LEU A 365 21.20 -10.98 -3.86
N ASP A 366 22.47 -11.34 -4.11
CA ASP A 366 23.20 -12.24 -3.22
C ASP A 366 23.46 -11.57 -1.85
N GLY A 367 23.79 -10.27 -1.83
CA GLY A 367 23.97 -9.49 -0.60
C GLY A 367 22.68 -9.21 0.18
N TRP A 368 21.51 -9.31 -0.46
CA TRP A 368 20.21 -9.34 0.23
C TRP A 368 19.96 -10.71 0.84
N LEU A 369 20.19 -11.80 0.09
CA LEU A 369 19.93 -13.17 0.55
C LEU A 369 20.86 -13.59 1.70
N ASP A 370 22.15 -13.27 1.62
CA ASP A 370 23.13 -13.42 2.71
C ASP A 370 22.66 -12.74 4.02
N ARG A 371 22.07 -11.54 3.89
CA ARG A 371 21.54 -10.79 5.03
C ARG A 371 20.35 -11.50 5.67
N PHE A 372 19.42 -12.02 4.88
CA PHE A 372 18.30 -12.84 5.40
C PHE A 372 18.77 -14.19 5.96
N HIS A 373 19.78 -14.82 5.37
CA HIS A 373 20.40 -16.05 5.87
C HIS A 373 20.97 -15.82 7.28
N THR A 374 21.84 -14.82 7.41
CA THR A 374 22.43 -14.38 8.69
C THR A 374 21.36 -14.11 9.75
N TRP A 375 20.26 -13.44 9.39
CA TRP A 375 19.18 -13.11 10.33
C TRP A 375 18.32 -14.31 10.76
N THR A 376 18.19 -15.32 9.91
CA THR A 376 17.36 -16.50 10.18
C THR A 376 18.16 -17.60 10.90
N GLU A 377 19.45 -17.75 10.62
CA GLU A 377 20.33 -18.65 11.37
C GLU A 377 20.80 -18.08 12.71
N SER A 378 21.14 -16.78 12.75
CA SER A 378 21.69 -16.11 13.94
C SER A 378 20.93 -14.82 14.32
N PRO A 379 19.64 -14.95 14.74
CA PRO A 379 18.79 -13.81 15.07
C PRO A 379 19.26 -13.03 16.30
N THR A 380 20.07 -12.00 16.07
CA THR A 380 20.32 -10.93 17.07
C THR A 380 19.05 -10.08 17.29
N PRO A 381 18.91 -9.34 18.41
CA PRO A 381 17.78 -8.42 18.59
C PRO A 381 17.63 -7.37 17.47
N LYS A 382 18.75 -6.93 16.87
CA LYS A 382 18.73 -6.03 15.70
C LYS A 382 18.23 -6.75 14.44
N ALA A 383 18.62 -8.00 14.24
CA ALA A 383 18.13 -8.83 13.13
C ALA A 383 16.62 -9.07 13.22
N LEU A 384 16.11 -9.44 14.41
CA LEU A 384 14.68 -9.64 14.62
C LEU A 384 13.86 -8.35 14.37
N MET A 385 14.36 -7.20 14.83
CA MET A 385 13.75 -5.89 14.54
C MET A 385 13.70 -5.60 13.04
N TYR A 386 14.81 -5.83 12.33
CA TYR A 386 14.85 -5.69 10.88
C TYR A 386 13.91 -6.68 10.17
N CYS A 387 13.74 -7.90 10.69
CA CYS A 387 12.80 -8.88 10.14
C CYS A 387 11.33 -8.45 10.25
N GLN A 388 10.97 -7.59 11.21
CA GLN A 388 9.64 -6.98 11.29
C GLN A 388 9.37 -5.95 10.16
N ILE A 389 10.42 -5.52 9.44
CA ILE A 389 10.35 -4.51 8.36
C ILE A 389 10.57 -5.16 6.99
N PHE A 390 11.70 -5.84 6.78
CA PHE A 390 12.13 -6.25 5.43
C PHE A 390 11.42 -7.50 4.89
N PHE A 391 10.79 -8.34 5.73
CA PHE A 391 9.88 -9.40 5.26
C PHE A 391 8.53 -8.86 4.75
N ASP A 392 8.25 -7.56 4.95
CA ASP A 392 7.07 -6.88 4.40
C ASP A 392 7.44 -6.10 3.11
N SER A 393 8.16 -6.76 2.20
CA SER A 393 8.61 -6.14 0.93
C SER A 393 7.52 -6.09 -0.14
N ARG A 394 7.49 -5.02 -0.95
CA ARG A 394 6.71 -4.89 -2.20
C ARG A 394 7.53 -4.14 -3.25
N MET A 395 7.59 -4.62 -4.49
CA MET A 395 8.27 -3.92 -5.57
C MET A 395 7.43 -2.73 -6.07
N VAL A 396 8.05 -1.55 -6.13
CA VAL A 396 7.45 -0.32 -6.67
C VAL A 396 7.83 -0.14 -8.14
N HIS A 397 9.10 -0.37 -8.49
CA HIS A 397 9.64 -0.17 -9.83
C HIS A 397 10.70 -1.25 -10.18
N GLY A 398 10.93 -1.48 -11.47
CA GLY A 398 12.06 -2.26 -11.98
C GLY A 398 11.75 -3.72 -12.37
N ASN A 399 12.76 -4.58 -12.28
CA ASN A 399 12.76 -5.89 -12.93
C ASN A 399 11.94 -6.95 -12.17
N LYS A 400 10.73 -7.24 -12.65
CA LYS A 400 9.82 -8.26 -12.09
C LYS A 400 10.47 -9.62 -11.83
N ARG A 401 11.37 -10.11 -12.70
CA ARG A 401 12.02 -11.43 -12.57
C ARG A 401 13.08 -11.45 -11.47
N LEU A 402 13.85 -10.36 -11.32
CA LEU A 402 14.81 -10.17 -10.23
C LEU A 402 14.09 -10.14 -8.88
N TYR A 403 13.00 -9.37 -8.78
CA TYR A 403 12.20 -9.29 -7.56
C TYR A 403 11.50 -10.61 -7.20
N GLN A 404 10.98 -11.34 -8.19
CA GLN A 404 10.36 -12.65 -7.96
C GLN A 404 11.36 -13.65 -7.38
N ARG A 405 12.58 -13.74 -7.97
CA ARG A 405 13.66 -14.59 -7.41
C ARG A 405 14.03 -14.20 -5.98
N TYR A 406 14.15 -12.90 -5.69
CA TYR A 406 14.37 -12.42 -4.32
C TYR A 406 13.27 -12.89 -3.35
N ARG A 407 11.99 -12.70 -3.71
CA ARG A 407 10.84 -13.14 -2.88
C ARG A 407 10.85 -14.64 -2.62
N ASP A 408 11.08 -15.44 -3.65
CA ASP A 408 10.97 -16.90 -3.55
C ASP A 408 12.09 -17.51 -2.70
N GLU A 409 13.30 -16.94 -2.72
CA GLU A 409 14.38 -17.37 -1.81
C GLU A 409 14.17 -16.86 -0.38
N VAL A 410 13.77 -15.59 -0.19
CA VAL A 410 13.47 -15.03 1.15
C VAL A 410 12.31 -15.78 1.83
N ALA A 411 11.30 -16.23 1.08
CA ALA A 411 10.19 -17.02 1.62
C ALA A 411 10.60 -18.44 2.07
N LYS A 412 11.70 -19.00 1.55
CA LYS A 412 12.27 -20.25 2.08
C LYS A 412 13.00 -20.00 3.40
N LEU A 413 13.84 -18.96 3.46
CA LEU A 413 14.57 -18.58 4.68
C LEU A 413 13.62 -18.25 5.85
N GLY A 414 12.49 -17.59 5.55
CA GLY A 414 11.45 -17.28 6.53
C GLY A 414 10.79 -18.50 7.21
N LYS A 415 10.93 -19.71 6.66
CA LYS A 415 10.39 -20.96 7.26
C LYS A 415 11.27 -21.59 8.34
N ASN A 416 12.44 -21.02 8.61
CA ASN A 416 13.35 -21.53 9.65
C ASN A 416 12.64 -21.52 11.03
N GLU A 417 12.47 -22.70 11.65
CA GLU A 417 11.68 -22.81 12.88
C GLU A 417 12.37 -22.19 14.10
N PHE A 418 13.70 -22.19 14.14
CA PHE A 418 14.50 -21.51 15.18
C PHE A 418 14.35 -19.98 15.08
N PHE A 419 14.35 -19.44 13.86
CA PHE A 419 14.03 -18.04 13.58
C PHE A 419 12.62 -17.67 14.03
N LEU A 420 11.61 -18.47 13.64
CA LEU A 420 10.21 -18.24 14.01
C LEU A 420 9.98 -18.36 15.53
N GLY A 421 10.68 -19.27 16.20
CA GLY A 421 10.70 -19.36 17.67
C GLY A 421 11.30 -18.12 18.35
N ASN A 422 12.35 -17.53 17.77
CA ASN A 422 12.93 -16.29 18.27
C ASN A 422 12.05 -15.05 17.99
N LEU A 423 11.40 -14.97 16.82
CA LEU A 423 10.37 -13.96 16.55
C LEU A 423 9.19 -14.09 17.53
N ALA A 424 8.70 -15.30 17.78
CA ALA A 424 7.61 -15.55 18.74
C ALA A 424 7.97 -15.12 20.17
N ARG A 425 9.22 -15.31 20.60
CA ARG A 425 9.73 -14.84 21.90
C ARG A 425 9.79 -13.31 21.99
N LEU A 426 10.26 -12.64 20.93
CA LEU A 426 10.21 -11.17 20.84
C LEU A 426 8.77 -10.68 20.92
N GLN A 427 7.87 -11.28 20.13
CA GLN A 427 6.45 -10.92 20.09
C GLN A 427 5.80 -11.03 21.48
N VAL A 428 5.96 -12.17 22.16
CA VAL A 428 5.38 -12.42 23.50
C VAL A 428 6.00 -11.54 24.59
N SER A 429 7.23 -11.03 24.39
CA SER A 429 7.86 -10.12 25.35
C SER A 429 7.15 -8.75 25.42
N VAL A 430 6.57 -8.30 24.30
CA VAL A 430 5.85 -7.01 24.24
C VAL A 430 4.44 -7.17 24.80
N GLN A 431 4.17 -6.52 25.93
CA GLN A 431 2.88 -6.58 26.60
C GLN A 431 1.86 -5.63 25.95
N VAL A 432 0.62 -6.07 25.80
CA VAL A 432 -0.50 -5.19 25.42
C VAL A 432 -0.82 -4.16 26.51
N PRO A 433 -1.49 -3.03 26.19
CA PRO A 433 -1.83 -1.95 27.13
C PRO A 433 -2.95 -2.27 28.14
N LEU A 434 -3.06 -3.52 28.59
CA LEU A 434 -4.07 -3.99 29.56
C LEU A 434 -3.41 -4.45 30.86
N GLY A 435 -3.70 -3.72 31.94
CA GLY A 435 -3.36 -4.11 33.31
C GLY A 435 -4.40 -5.06 33.94
N LEU A 436 -4.29 -5.22 35.26
CA LEU A 436 -5.25 -5.98 36.06
C LEU A 436 -6.68 -5.42 35.91
N PHE A 437 -7.68 -6.30 36.03
CA PHE A 437 -9.11 -5.97 35.87
C PHE A 437 -9.47 -5.30 34.53
N ASN A 438 -8.68 -5.53 33.47
CA ASN A 438 -8.85 -4.88 32.16
C ASN A 438 -8.89 -3.34 32.25
N ARG A 439 -8.18 -2.74 33.21
CA ARG A 439 -7.82 -1.32 33.17
C ARG A 439 -6.78 -1.12 32.08
N PHE A 440 -6.80 0.03 31.41
CA PHE A 440 -5.70 0.39 30.53
C PHE A 440 -4.44 0.66 31.33
N ARG A 441 -3.30 0.55 30.66
CA ARG A 441 -2.02 1.03 31.11
C ARG A 441 -1.43 1.88 30.00
N GLY A 442 -1.16 3.16 30.29
CA GLY A 442 -0.46 4.03 29.35
C GLY A 442 0.96 3.55 29.08
N THR A 443 1.52 4.03 27.98
CA THR A 443 2.63 3.38 27.28
C THR A 443 3.75 4.32 26.85
N GLU A 444 3.51 5.63 26.94
CA GLU A 444 4.52 6.67 26.74
C GLU A 444 5.20 7.01 28.10
N SER A 445 5.99 8.09 28.16
CA SER A 445 6.78 8.46 29.34
C SER A 445 6.69 9.94 29.66
N GLY A 446 6.96 10.31 30.91
CA GLY A 446 6.88 11.70 31.36
C GLY A 446 5.42 12.15 31.54
N LYS A 447 5.06 13.30 30.95
CA LYS A 447 3.71 13.89 31.09
C LYS A 447 2.62 13.11 30.36
N ASP A 448 2.99 12.33 29.34
CA ASP A 448 2.07 11.59 28.49
C ASP A 448 1.84 10.14 29.00
N SER A 449 2.18 9.85 30.25
CA SER A 449 2.30 8.48 30.78
C SER A 449 1.03 7.61 30.70
N ASP A 450 -0.14 8.21 30.54
CA ASP A 450 -1.43 7.52 30.43
C ASP A 450 -1.85 7.24 28.96
N LEU A 451 -1.16 7.85 27.98
CA LEU A 451 -1.48 7.67 26.56
C LEU A 451 -1.06 6.29 26.01
N ILE A 452 -1.88 5.75 25.10
CA ILE A 452 -1.66 4.43 24.48
C ILE A 452 -1.17 4.56 23.04
N ASN A 453 0.06 4.13 22.75
CA ASN A 453 0.64 4.08 21.42
C ASN A 453 0.10 2.89 20.61
N ILE A 454 -0.99 3.12 19.87
CA ILE A 454 -1.69 2.05 19.14
C ILE A 454 -0.95 1.57 17.87
N LYS A 455 0.02 2.33 17.33
CA LYS A 455 0.95 1.82 16.31
C LYS A 455 1.76 0.67 16.90
N ARG A 456 2.44 0.92 18.03
CA ARG A 456 3.40 -0.01 18.65
C ARG A 456 2.75 -1.18 19.40
N TYR A 457 1.74 -0.92 20.22
CA TYR A 457 1.14 -1.93 21.11
C TYR A 457 -0.22 -2.46 20.63
N GLY A 458 -0.60 -2.14 19.39
CA GLY A 458 -1.82 -2.61 18.73
C GLY A 458 -1.52 -3.18 17.35
N ILE A 459 -1.45 -2.29 16.34
CA ILE A 459 -1.37 -2.66 14.92
C ILE A 459 -0.10 -3.49 14.63
N ALA A 460 1.07 -3.06 15.13
CA ALA A 460 2.32 -3.79 14.95
C ALA A 460 2.28 -5.21 15.54
N LEU A 461 1.64 -5.40 16.69
CA LEU A 461 1.51 -6.74 17.30
C LEU A 461 0.66 -7.69 16.47
N ILE A 462 -0.41 -7.20 15.82
CA ILE A 462 -1.20 -7.99 14.87
C ILE A 462 -0.38 -8.30 13.62
N ASN A 463 0.28 -7.28 13.04
CA ASN A 463 1.15 -7.46 11.86
C ASN A 463 2.22 -8.52 12.12
N ASP A 464 2.83 -8.54 13.31
CA ASP A 464 3.81 -9.56 13.73
C ASP A 464 3.21 -10.95 13.92
N ILE A 465 2.07 -11.08 14.61
CA ILE A 465 1.37 -12.36 14.80
C ILE A 465 1.06 -12.98 13.43
N VAL A 466 0.44 -12.19 12.54
CA VAL A 466 0.06 -12.64 11.20
C VAL A 466 1.29 -12.98 10.37
N ARG A 467 2.35 -12.15 10.42
CA ARG A 467 3.61 -12.43 9.70
C ARG A 467 4.23 -13.75 10.12
N ILE A 468 4.30 -14.09 11.41
CA ILE A 468 4.87 -15.36 11.89
C ILE A 468 4.10 -16.56 11.28
N TYR A 469 2.76 -16.54 11.29
CA TYR A 469 1.97 -17.59 10.63
C TYR A 469 2.15 -17.63 9.10
N SER A 470 2.25 -16.46 8.46
CA SER A 470 2.46 -16.34 7.01
C SER A 470 3.82 -16.86 6.57
N LEU A 471 4.88 -16.61 7.35
CA LEU A 471 6.22 -17.08 7.07
C LEU A 471 6.31 -18.61 7.18
N GLN A 472 5.70 -19.23 8.19
CA GLN A 472 5.58 -20.70 8.30
C GLN A 472 4.89 -21.30 7.05
N ALA A 473 3.81 -20.68 6.56
CA ALA A 473 3.15 -21.11 5.34
C ALA A 473 4.01 -20.85 4.07
N GLY A 474 4.83 -19.81 4.07
CA GLY A 474 5.61 -19.34 2.92
C GLY A 474 4.88 -18.31 2.07
N LEU A 475 3.92 -17.56 2.64
CA LEU A 475 3.18 -16.55 1.90
C LEU A 475 4.09 -15.35 1.59
N THR A 476 4.24 -15.01 0.32
CA THR A 476 5.06 -13.88 -0.13
C THR A 476 4.34 -12.53 -0.09
N VAL A 477 3.04 -12.49 0.21
CA VAL A 477 2.26 -11.24 0.25
C VAL A 477 2.56 -10.45 1.54
N PRO A 478 2.83 -9.14 1.48
CA PRO A 478 3.06 -8.32 2.67
C PRO A 478 1.77 -7.92 3.41
N GLN A 479 0.67 -7.67 2.71
CA GLN A 479 -0.56 -7.08 3.26
C GLN A 479 -1.20 -7.97 4.34
N THR A 480 -1.41 -7.42 5.55
CA THR A 480 -1.89 -8.18 6.72
C THR A 480 -3.26 -8.85 6.50
N LEU A 481 -4.18 -8.19 5.78
CA LEU A 481 -5.49 -8.78 5.49
C LEU A 481 -5.42 -9.90 4.42
N MET A 482 -4.61 -9.74 3.37
CA MET A 482 -4.40 -10.81 2.38
C MET A 482 -3.68 -12.02 2.99
N ARG A 483 -2.74 -11.78 3.91
CA ARG A 483 -2.12 -12.84 4.74
C ARG A 483 -3.16 -13.61 5.54
N LEU A 484 -4.10 -12.92 6.20
CA LEU A 484 -5.21 -13.57 6.92
C LEU A 484 -6.14 -14.34 5.98
N GLU A 485 -6.49 -13.78 4.82
CA GLU A 485 -7.30 -14.46 3.80
C GLU A 485 -6.66 -15.77 3.34
N GLN A 486 -5.39 -15.73 2.94
CA GLN A 486 -4.64 -16.93 2.53
C GLN A 486 -4.45 -17.94 3.67
N LEU A 487 -4.28 -17.47 4.91
CA LEU A 487 -4.21 -18.35 6.09
C LEU A 487 -5.56 -19.00 6.45
N ARG A 488 -6.70 -18.50 5.94
CA ARG A 488 -8.04 -19.03 6.28
C ARG A 488 -8.26 -20.48 5.82
N GLY A 489 -7.58 -20.90 4.75
CA GLY A 489 -7.56 -22.28 4.27
C GLY A 489 -6.49 -23.17 4.92
N SER A 490 -5.66 -22.62 5.81
CA SER A 490 -4.56 -23.35 6.46
C SER A 490 -4.98 -24.02 7.77
N ASN A 491 -4.26 -25.06 8.17
CA ASN A 491 -4.32 -25.60 9.54
C ASN A 491 -3.46 -24.79 10.54
N LEU A 492 -2.88 -23.65 10.15
CA LEU A 492 -1.89 -22.95 10.95
C LEU A 492 -2.49 -21.99 11.98
N LEU A 493 -3.58 -21.31 11.61
CA LEU A 493 -4.31 -20.33 12.42
C LEU A 493 -5.80 -20.66 12.31
N ASN A 494 -6.50 -20.86 13.43
CA ASN A 494 -7.90 -21.27 13.39
C ASN A 494 -8.81 -20.14 12.87
N ARG A 495 -9.96 -20.52 12.29
CA ARG A 495 -10.89 -19.59 11.63
C ARG A 495 -11.39 -18.44 12.52
N LYS A 496 -11.54 -18.69 13.83
CA LYS A 496 -12.02 -17.66 14.78
C LYS A 496 -10.94 -16.61 15.00
N ASP A 497 -9.72 -17.02 15.37
CA ASP A 497 -8.63 -16.10 15.65
C ASP A 497 -8.18 -15.36 14.36
N ASN A 498 -8.24 -16.05 13.21
CA ASN A 498 -8.07 -15.46 11.88
C ASN A 498 -9.02 -14.28 11.63
N GLN A 499 -10.33 -14.48 11.88
CA GLN A 499 -11.35 -13.46 11.73
C GLN A 499 -11.17 -12.33 12.76
N SER A 500 -11.02 -12.66 14.04
CA SER A 500 -10.90 -11.66 15.11
C SER A 500 -9.63 -10.82 15.01
N LEU A 501 -8.51 -11.35 14.50
CA LEU A 501 -7.32 -10.56 14.19
C LEU A 501 -7.58 -9.54 13.07
N GLY A 502 -8.33 -9.92 12.03
CA GLY A 502 -8.72 -9.01 10.95
C GLY A 502 -9.63 -7.88 11.43
N GLU A 503 -10.68 -8.22 12.17
CA GLU A 503 -11.62 -7.27 12.80
C GLU A 503 -10.89 -6.30 13.74
N ALA A 504 -10.00 -6.81 14.59
CA ALA A 504 -9.19 -5.99 15.50
C ALA A 504 -8.21 -5.08 14.74
N TRP A 505 -7.64 -5.54 13.63
CA TRP A 505 -6.73 -4.75 12.79
C TRP A 505 -7.44 -3.59 12.10
N GLN A 506 -8.61 -3.85 11.50
CA GLN A 506 -9.43 -2.84 10.84
C GLN A 506 -9.88 -1.78 11.86
N PHE A 507 -10.38 -2.19 13.02
CA PHE A 507 -10.76 -1.27 14.11
C PHE A 507 -9.59 -0.39 14.58
N LEU A 508 -8.41 -0.97 14.83
CA LEU A 508 -7.24 -0.20 15.29
C LEU A 508 -6.69 0.75 14.22
N THR A 509 -6.75 0.36 12.95
CA THR A 509 -6.33 1.20 11.82
C THR A 509 -7.30 2.35 11.59
N GLN A 510 -8.62 2.10 11.65
CA GLN A 510 -9.65 3.14 11.60
C GLN A 510 -9.48 4.16 12.74
N LEU A 511 -9.30 3.68 13.99
CA LEU A 511 -9.12 4.53 15.16
C LEU A 511 -7.83 5.36 15.06
N ARG A 512 -6.75 4.80 14.51
CA ARG A 512 -5.50 5.53 14.23
C ARG A 512 -5.69 6.62 13.19
N LEU A 513 -6.39 6.32 12.10
CA LEU A 513 -6.65 7.28 11.04
C LEU A 513 -7.50 8.45 11.55
N GLN A 514 -8.62 8.17 12.21
CA GLN A 514 -9.51 9.18 12.80
C GLN A 514 -8.77 10.10 13.77
N HIS A 515 -7.92 9.55 14.65
CA HIS A 515 -7.05 10.35 15.51
C HIS A 515 -6.12 11.26 14.70
N GLN A 516 -5.36 10.71 13.75
CA GLN A 516 -4.39 11.48 12.96
C GLN A 516 -5.02 12.61 12.14
N LEU A 517 -6.26 12.42 11.67
CA LEU A 517 -7.03 13.45 10.98
C LEU A 517 -7.47 14.56 11.95
N ASN A 518 -8.06 14.19 13.09
CA ASN A 518 -8.53 15.13 14.12
C ASN A 518 -7.39 16.00 14.70
N ILE A 519 -6.17 15.46 14.77
CA ILE A 519 -4.98 16.18 15.27
C ILE A 519 -3.99 16.55 14.16
N TRP A 520 -4.40 16.56 12.89
CA TRP A 520 -3.53 16.97 11.78
C TRP A 520 -3.10 18.44 11.93
N GLY A 521 -1.92 18.79 11.42
CA GLY A 521 -1.31 20.11 11.63
C GLY A 521 -0.87 20.46 13.06
N THR A 522 -1.24 19.69 14.09
CA THR A 522 -0.83 19.93 15.50
C THR A 522 0.39 19.12 15.94
N ASP A 523 1.04 19.57 17.02
CA ASP A 523 2.15 18.87 17.71
C ASP A 523 1.73 17.60 18.50
N LYS A 524 0.42 17.29 18.63
CA LYS A 524 -0.03 16.10 19.38
C LYS A 524 0.54 14.80 18.74
N SER A 525 0.80 13.78 19.58
CA SER A 525 1.35 12.49 19.12
C SER A 525 0.42 11.78 18.14
N LYS A 526 0.89 11.58 16.90
CA LYS A 526 0.13 10.94 15.81
C LYS A 526 -0.19 9.46 16.05
N ASN A 527 0.39 8.82 17.06
CA ASN A 527 0.20 7.39 17.32
C ASN A 527 -0.27 7.06 18.75
N ALA A 528 -0.25 8.03 19.67
CA ALA A 528 -0.69 7.85 21.05
C ALA A 528 -2.08 8.47 21.29
N LEU A 529 -3.02 7.67 21.82
CA LEU A 529 -4.37 8.09 22.16
C LEU A 529 -4.51 8.32 23.66
N ASP A 530 -5.33 9.29 24.07
CA ASP A 530 -5.89 9.30 25.42
C ASP A 530 -7.09 8.32 25.45
N PRO A 531 -7.10 7.27 26.29
CA PRO A 531 -8.22 6.34 26.38
C PRO A 531 -9.49 6.96 26.98
N ASP A 532 -9.37 8.08 27.69
CA ASP A 532 -10.46 8.77 28.37
C ASP A 532 -11.12 9.85 27.50
N GLU A 533 -10.43 10.36 26.46
CA GLU A 533 -11.05 11.06 25.31
C GLU A 533 -11.98 10.13 24.48
N LEU A 534 -11.84 8.79 24.57
CA LEU A 534 -12.62 7.83 23.78
C LEU A 534 -14.03 7.55 24.33
N SER A 535 -15.02 7.45 23.44
CA SER A 535 -16.40 7.07 23.77
C SER A 535 -16.49 5.71 24.49
N THR A 536 -17.50 5.51 25.34
CA THR A 536 -17.70 4.25 26.09
C THR A 536 -17.75 3.00 25.21
N LEU A 537 -18.25 3.11 23.97
CA LEU A 537 -18.27 2.00 23.01
C LEU A 537 -16.87 1.73 22.43
N THR A 538 -16.23 2.77 21.88
CA THR A 538 -14.85 2.70 21.35
C THR A 538 -13.86 2.17 22.40
N ARG A 539 -14.03 2.61 23.65
CA ARG A 539 -13.23 2.20 24.81
C ARG A 539 -13.40 0.70 25.15
N ARG A 540 -14.61 0.13 24.94
CA ARG A 540 -14.88 -1.32 25.09
C ARG A 540 -14.34 -2.13 23.90
N GLN A 541 -14.44 -1.61 22.68
CA GLN A 541 -13.88 -2.23 21.48
C GLN A 541 -12.34 -2.29 21.57
N LEU A 542 -11.67 -1.22 21.98
CA LEU A 542 -10.22 -1.17 22.17
C LEU A 542 -9.71 -2.19 23.21
N LYS A 543 -10.42 -2.34 24.35
CA LYS A 543 -10.12 -3.42 25.31
C LYS A 543 -10.31 -4.82 24.73
N THR A 544 -11.26 -5.00 23.83
CA THR A 544 -11.51 -6.28 23.17
C THR A 544 -10.43 -6.59 22.14
N ALA A 545 -9.99 -5.61 21.34
CA ALA A 545 -8.87 -5.73 20.41
C ALA A 545 -7.56 -6.11 21.14
N PHE A 546 -7.22 -5.44 22.25
CA PHE A 546 -6.02 -5.80 23.03
C PHE A 546 -6.11 -7.18 23.70
N ARG A 547 -7.31 -7.66 24.04
CA ARG A 547 -7.51 -9.04 24.50
C ARG A 547 -7.29 -10.05 23.35
N ILE A 548 -7.90 -9.82 22.19
CA ILE A 548 -7.71 -10.66 20.99
C ILE A 548 -6.21 -10.77 20.66
N ILE A 549 -5.49 -9.64 20.66
CA ILE A 549 -4.03 -9.62 20.49
C ILE A 549 -3.38 -10.52 21.54
N LYS A 550 -3.56 -10.25 22.83
CA LYS A 550 -2.94 -10.98 23.95
C LYS A 550 -3.15 -12.50 23.87
N ASP A 551 -4.37 -12.93 23.58
CA ASP A 551 -4.74 -14.34 23.49
C ASP A 551 -4.04 -14.99 22.28
N CYS A 552 -3.94 -14.26 21.16
CA CYS A 552 -3.16 -14.69 19.97
C CYS A 552 -1.64 -14.67 20.21
N GLN A 553 -1.09 -13.75 21.02
CA GLN A 553 0.32 -13.78 21.43
C GLN A 553 0.63 -15.09 22.17
N GLN A 554 -0.26 -15.52 23.08
CA GLN A 554 -0.10 -16.79 23.79
C GLN A 554 -0.16 -17.98 22.83
N GLY A 555 -1.05 -17.97 21.85
CA GLY A 555 -1.10 -18.98 20.78
C GLY A 555 0.22 -19.08 20.00
N VAL A 556 0.78 -17.94 19.58
CA VAL A 556 2.10 -17.86 18.92
C VAL A 556 3.21 -18.38 19.82
N GLY A 557 3.24 -17.97 21.10
CA GLY A 557 4.23 -18.42 22.08
C GLY A 557 4.18 -19.93 22.35
N LEU A 558 2.98 -20.51 22.47
CA LEU A 558 2.78 -21.94 22.67
C LEU A 558 3.18 -22.78 21.45
N LYS A 559 2.93 -22.26 20.23
CA LYS A 559 3.19 -22.98 18.97
C LYS A 559 4.66 -22.92 18.53
N PHE A 560 5.27 -21.74 18.54
CA PHE A 560 6.60 -21.52 17.98
C PHE A 560 7.70 -21.37 19.05
N GLY A 561 7.37 -20.84 20.25
CA GLY A 561 8.35 -20.51 21.28
C GLY A 561 9.12 -21.71 21.89
N ARG A 562 8.68 -22.94 21.59
CA ARG A 562 9.30 -24.21 22.00
C ARG A 562 10.49 -24.66 21.13
N ILE A 563 10.72 -24.02 19.98
CA ILE A 563 11.69 -24.46 18.95
C ILE A 563 12.97 -23.59 18.93
N GLY A 564 13.02 -22.54 19.76
CA GLY A 564 14.17 -21.64 19.90
C GLY A 564 15.09 -21.95 21.07
#